data_AF-A0A959IDQ8-F1
#
_entry.id   AF-A0A959IDQ8-F1
#
_cell.length_a   1.000
_cell.length_b   1.000
_cell.length_c   1.000
_cell.angle_alpha   90.00
_cell.angle_beta   90.00
_cell.angle_gamma   90.00
#
_symmetry.space_group_name_H-M   'P 1'
#
loop_
_entity.id
_entity.type
_entity.pdbx_description
1 polymer ?
#
loop_
_entity_poly.entity_id
_entity_poly.type
_entity_poly.pdbx_seq_one_letter_code
_entity_poly.pdbx_strand_id
1 'polypeptide(L)' 'MLIIERKDGESIDRVLKRYKRKHRNVQLRKELNQRKYFTKPSIKRREEVLKAAYIQSKQEE' A
#
# COMPACT_ATOMS: atom_id res chain seq x y z
N MET A 1 -12.11 -7.25 -5.54
CA MET A 1 -11.58 -8.44 -6.22
C MET A 1 -10.66 -7.99 -7.34
N LEU A 2 -9.40 -8.45 -7.40
CA LEU A 2 -8.45 -7.97 -8.41
C LEU A 2 -8.55 -8.82 -9.68
N ILE A 3 -9.34 -8.34 -10.63
CA ILE A 3 -9.48 -8.96 -11.95
C ILE A 3 -8.42 -8.38 -12.90
N ILE A 4 -7.78 -9.23 -13.69
CA ILE A 4 -6.88 -8.84 -14.79
C ILE A 4 -7.34 -9.59 -16.03
N GLU A 5 -7.58 -8.83 -17.09
CA GLU A 5 -7.92 -9.37 -18.40
C GLU A 5 -6.66 -9.88 -19.09
N ARG A 6 -6.77 -11.07 -19.70
CA ARG A 6 -5.74 -11.63 -20.57
C ARG A 6 -6.08 -11.25 -22.01
N LYS A 7 -5.11 -10.74 -22.76
CA LYS A 7 -5.25 -10.58 -24.22
C LYS A 7 -4.66 -11.81 -24.94
N ASP A 8 -5.20 -12.13 -26.11
CA ASP A 8 -4.71 -13.24 -26.93
C ASP A 8 -3.25 -12.99 -27.34
N GLY A 9 -2.41 -14.01 -27.17
CA GLY A 9 -0.96 -13.93 -27.41
C GLY A 9 -0.11 -13.45 -26.22
N GLU A 10 -0.68 -13.08 -25.07
CA GLU A 10 0.11 -12.75 -23.89
C GLU A 10 0.61 -13.99 -23.12
N SER A 11 1.92 -13.99 -22.81
CA SER A 11 2.53 -14.95 -21.90
C SER A 11 1.97 -14.82 -20.49
N ILE A 12 1.72 -15.98 -19.85
CA ILE A 12 1.22 -16.13 -18.48
C ILE A 12 2.09 -15.32 -17.49
N ASP A 13 3.41 -15.30 -17.67
CA ASP A 13 4.33 -14.58 -16.79
C ASP A 13 4.08 -13.08 -16.75
N ARG A 14 3.69 -12.49 -17.89
CA ARG A 14 3.36 -11.07 -17.99
C ARG A 14 2.08 -10.75 -17.22
N VAL A 15 1.09 -11.65 -17.30
CA VAL A 15 -0.17 -11.53 -16.55
C VAL A 15 0.09 -11.62 -15.04
N LEU A 16 0.89 -12.59 -14.59
CA LEU A 16 1.28 -12.75 -13.19
C LEU A 16 2.06 -11.54 -12.65
N LYS A 17 2.99 -10.98 -13.44
CA LYS A 17 3.70 -9.75 -13.06
C LYS A 17 2.76 -8.56 -12.88
N ARG A 18 1.77 -8.39 -13.78
CA ARG A 18 0.75 -7.34 -13.63
C ARG A 18 -0.12 -7.57 -12.38
N TYR A 19 -0.52 -8.82 -12.11
CA TYR A 19 -1.25 -9.16 -10.89
C TYR A 19 -0.48 -8.78 -9.64
N LYS A 20 0.79 -9.17 -9.57
CA LYS A 20 1.67 -8.85 -8.44
C LYS A 20 1.81 -7.34 -8.24
N ARG A 21 1.94 -6.56 -9.32
CA ARG A 21 1.99 -5.09 -9.27
C ARG A 21 0.65 -4.51 -8.79
N LYS A 22 -0.48 -4.96 -9.35
CA LYS A 22 -1.83 -4.51 -8.96
C LYS A 22 -2.11 -4.80 -7.49
N HIS A 23 -1.78 -6.00 -7.01
CA HIS A 23 -1.88 -6.36 -5.60
C HIS A 23 -1.00 -5.51 -4.69
N ARG A 24 0.26 -5.23 -5.09
CA ARG A 24 1.15 -4.34 -4.33
C ARG A 24 0.60 -2.91 -4.26
N ASN A 25 0.09 -2.37 -5.36
CA ASN A 25 -0.44 -0.99 -5.42
C ASN A 25 -1.70 -0.82 -4.57
N VAL A 26 -2.56 -1.85 -4.54
CA VAL A 26 -3.79 -1.85 -3.74
C VAL A 26 -3.49 -1.94 -2.23
N GLN A 27 -2.30 -2.40 -1.83
CA GLN A 27 -1.87 -2.49 -0.43
C GLN A 27 -2.84 -3.26 0.49
N LEU A 28 -3.60 -4.21 -0.05
CA LEU A 28 -4.66 -4.94 0.68
C LEU A 28 -4.16 -5.54 2.00
N ARG A 29 -2.95 -6.15 2.00
CA ARG A 29 -2.35 -6.71 3.22
C ARG A 29 -2.10 -5.67 4.31
N LYS A 30 -1.69 -4.46 3.93
CA LYS A 30 -1.42 -3.36 4.87
C LYS A 30 -2.73 -2.89 5.49
N GLU A 31 -3.76 -2.72 4.67
CA GLU A 31 -5.09 -2.31 5.13
C GLU A 31 -5.72 -3.36 6.05
N LEU A 32 -5.65 -4.64 5.68
CA LEU A 32 -6.13 -5.74 6.54
C LEU A 32 -5.42 -5.72 7.90
N ASN A 33 -4.10 -5.57 7.91
CA ASN A 33 -3.35 -5.49 9.16
C ASN A 33 -3.70 -4.24 9.99
N GLN A 34 -3.94 -3.09 9.36
CA GLN A 34 -4.38 -1.87 10.06
C GLN A 34 -5.77 -2.02 10.65
N ARG A 35 -6.69 -2.73 9.98
CA ARG A 35 -8.06 -2.95 10.44
C ARG A 35 -8.19 -4.06 11.50
N LYS A 36 -7.15 -4.87 11.74
CA LYS A 36 -7.18 -5.93 12.75
C LYS A 36 -7.42 -5.41 14.16
N TYR A 37 -6.99 -4.19 14.46
CA TYR A 37 -7.10 -3.59 15.78
C TYR A 37 -7.70 -2.18 15.67
N PHE A 38 -8.45 -1.76 16.69
CA PHE A 38 -8.95 -0.41 16.77
C PHE A 38 -7.85 0.56 17.23
N THR A 39 -7.49 1.52 16.40
CA THR A 39 -6.56 2.60 16.75
C THR A 39 -7.36 3.87 17.04
N LYS A 40 -7.18 4.45 18.24
CA LYS A 40 -7.81 5.72 18.61
C LYS A 40 -7.39 6.84 17.65
N PRO A 41 -8.29 7.77 17.29
CA PRO A 41 -7.97 8.85 16.34
C PRO A 41 -6.82 9.72 16.82
N SER A 42 -6.72 9.97 18.13
CA SER A 42 -5.62 10.75 18.73
C SER A 42 -4.25 10.09 18.52
N ILE A 43 -4.18 8.76 18.60
CA ILE A 43 -2.94 8.01 18.41
C ILE A 43 -2.53 8.08 16.93
N LYS A 44 -3.48 7.85 16.02
CA LYS A 44 -3.24 7.97 14.58
C LYS A 44 -2.72 9.37 14.20
N ARG A 45 -3.33 10.42 14.74
CA ARG A 45 -2.91 11.81 14.48
C ARG A 45 -1.50 12.09 15.00
N ARG A 46 -1.14 11.55 16.17
CA ARG A 46 0.20 11.69 16.73
C ARG A 46 1.26 11.04 15.84
N GLU A 47 1.01 9.84 15.34
CA GLU A 47 1.92 9.12 14.43
C GLU A 47 2.14 9.90 13.11
N GLU A 48 1.08 10.51 12.56
CA GLU A 48 1.16 11.34 11.36
C GLU A 48 2.09 12.55 11.57
N VAL A 49 1.93 13.27 12.69
CA VAL A 49 2.74 14.47 13.00
C VAL A 49 4.20 14.10 13.22
N LEU A 50 4.49 13.04 13.99
CA LEU A 50 5.86 12.58 14.22
C LEU A 50 6.55 12.17 12.92
N LYS A 51 5.82 11.47 12.03
CA LYS A 51 6.35 11.11 10.71
C LYS A 51 6.61 12.36 9.85
N ALA A 52 5.74 13.35 9.89
CA ALA A 52 5.93 14.60 9.15
C ALA A 52 7.16 15.36 9.63
N ALA A 53 7.34 15.52 10.95
CA ALA A 53 8.50 16.18 11.54
C ALA A 53 9.82 15.48 11.14
N TYR A 54 9.84 14.15 11.14
CA TYR A 54 11.01 13.37 10.70
C TYR A 54 11.34 13.54 9.21
N ILE A 55 10.32 13.65 8.35
CA ILE A 55 10.54 13.90 6.92
C ILE A 55 11.07 15.31 6.72
N GLN A 56 10.51 16.29 7.42
CA GLN A 56 10.93 17.69 7.34
C GLN A 56 12.39 17.84 7.78
N SER A 57 12.78 17.26 8.91
CA SER A 57 14.17 17.34 9.39
C SER A 57 15.16 16.75 8.38
N LYS A 58 14.78 15.67 7.67
CA LYS A 58 15.59 15.06 6.62
C LYS A 58 15.68 15.86 5.32
N GLN A 59 14.76 16.80 5.09
CA GLN A 59 14.79 17.68 3.93
C GLN A 59 15.59 18.96 4.20
N GLU A 60 15.71 19.34 5.46
CA GLU A 60 16.47 20.50 5.92
C GLU A 60 17.97 20.20 6.14
N GLU A 61 18.32 18.93 6.39
CA GLU A 61 19.69 18.40 6.24
C GLU A 61 20.14 18.35 4.77
#